data_AF-A0A4Z0ABN5-F1
#
_entry.id   AF-A0A4Z0ABN5-F1
#
_cell.length_a   1.000
_cell.length_b   1.000
_cell.length_c   1.000
_cell.angle_alpha   90.00
_cell.angle_beta   90.00
_cell.angle_gamma   90.00
#
_symmetry.space_group_name_H-M   'P 1'
#
loop_
_entity.id
_entity.type
_entity.pdbx_description
1 polymer ?
#
loop_
_entity_poly.entity_id
_entity_poly.type
_entity_poly.pdbx_seq_one_letter_code
_entity_poly.pdbx_strand_id
1 'polypeptide(L)'
;MSSVSTAVLMLNFIAIVWKNDAYLPCHRGTVSSFLSTVVDTLSADPSASLICSLMTVLSVYEFTKLWDDEKILEHALTGLHRNPLSASVISNYIIAMQENDTICVSVYAEVWDHISDVLLLTLRSSYNGEESLLALLVAPSLCHALCSLISHSEPNLAQWILQSPWTCHLRQELRALLETPDDDLSHDSAILKERILVPAQMLLEKTKGKMDETDKNAIPDLPRLSSQFFYHTSDLEMHLILIPK
;
A
#
# COMPACT_ATOMS: atom_id res chain seq x y z
N MET A 1 30.47 -1.26 -1.18
CA MET A 1 29.00 -1.08 -1.15
C MET A 1 28.67 0.16 -1.94
N SER A 2 27.69 0.10 -2.84
CA SER A 2 27.21 1.30 -3.55
C SER A 2 26.56 2.27 -2.55
N SER A 3 26.56 3.58 -2.85
CA SER A 3 25.85 4.59 -2.06
C SER A 3 24.38 4.24 -1.84
N VAL A 4 23.74 3.66 -2.85
CA VAL A 4 22.35 3.17 -2.81
C VAL A 4 22.16 2.08 -1.75
N SER A 5 23.06 1.10 -1.68
CA SER A 5 22.97 0.02 -0.69
C SER A 5 23.08 0.55 0.75
N THR A 6 23.94 1.54 0.99
CA THR A 6 24.05 2.19 2.30
C THR A 6 22.78 2.97 2.64
N ALA A 7 22.18 3.68 1.67
CA ALA A 7 20.93 4.39 1.87
C ALA A 7 19.77 3.44 2.22
N VAL A 8 19.62 2.34 1.48
CA VAL A 8 18.62 1.28 1.74
C VAL A 8 18.71 0.75 3.17
N LEU A 9 19.91 0.38 3.63
CA LEU A 9 20.11 -0.12 5.00
C LEU A 9 19.77 0.93 6.05
N MET A 10 20.12 2.19 5.80
CA MET A 10 19.83 3.29 6.73
C MET A 10 18.33 3.57 6.82
N LEU A 11 17.61 3.55 5.70
CA LEU A 11 16.14 3.69 5.66
C LEU A 11 15.45 2.55 6.42
N ASN A 12 15.86 1.30 6.18
CA ASN A 12 15.32 0.13 6.88
C ASN A 12 15.58 0.21 8.39
N PHE A 13 16.79 0.61 8.79
CA PHE A 13 17.12 0.80 10.21
C PHE A 13 16.23 1.87 10.85
N ILE A 14 16.10 3.02 10.19
CA ILE A 14 15.25 4.12 10.66
C ILE A 14 13.79 3.67 10.80
N ALA A 15 13.25 2.95 9.81
CA ALA A 15 11.88 2.41 9.85
C ALA A 15 11.66 1.50 11.06
N ILE A 16 12.61 0.60 11.34
CA ILE A 16 12.57 -0.32 12.48
C ILE A 16 12.58 0.44 13.80
N VAL A 17 13.48 1.42 13.96
CA VAL A 17 13.60 2.13 15.22
C VAL A 17 12.33 2.95 15.49
N TRP A 18 11.78 3.65 14.49
CA TRP A 18 10.56 4.41 14.67
C TRP A 18 9.34 3.56 14.96
N LYS A 19 9.15 2.45 14.24
CA LYS A 19 7.98 1.59 14.46
C LYS A 19 7.91 1.00 15.87
N ASN A 20 9.07 0.82 16.51
CA ASN A 20 9.19 0.26 17.86
C ASN A 20 9.22 1.33 18.96
N ASP A 21 8.90 2.59 18.64
CA ASP A 21 8.95 3.74 19.56
C ASP A 21 10.30 3.88 20.28
N ALA A 22 11.37 3.35 19.66
CA ALA A 22 12.68 3.39 20.25
C ALA A 22 13.26 4.80 20.08
N TYR A 23 13.83 5.32 21.17
CA TYR A 23 14.41 6.66 21.16
C TYR A 23 15.61 6.72 20.22
N LEU A 24 15.46 7.45 19.12
CA LEU A 24 16.53 7.78 18.20
C LEU A 24 17.16 9.11 18.67
N PRO A 25 18.44 9.14 19.08
CA PRO A 25 19.13 10.36 19.49
C PRO A 25 19.49 11.25 18.27
N CYS A 26 18.67 11.25 17.23
CA CYS A 26 18.84 12.09 16.06
C CYS A 26 17.88 13.29 16.11
N HIS A 27 18.35 14.45 15.67
CA HIS A 27 17.46 15.59 15.48
C HIS A 27 16.47 15.29 14.35
N ARG A 28 15.18 15.56 14.58
CA ARG A 28 14.11 15.38 13.58
C ARG A 28 14.46 16.06 12.25
N GLY A 29 15.05 17.25 12.29
CA GLY A 29 15.49 17.97 11.09
C GLY A 29 16.54 17.21 10.28
N THR A 30 17.45 16.49 10.92
CA THR A 30 18.47 15.68 10.24
C THR A 30 17.83 14.55 9.44
N VAL A 31 16.89 13.81 10.03
CA VAL A 31 16.26 12.71 9.30
C VAL A 31 15.34 13.22 8.20
N SER A 32 14.61 14.31 8.44
CA SER A 32 13.75 14.92 7.41
C SER A 32 14.58 15.39 6.21
N SER A 33 15.72 16.02 6.46
CA SER A 33 16.66 16.43 5.41
C SER A 33 17.28 15.24 4.68
N PHE A 34 17.62 14.17 5.40
CA PHE A 34 18.07 12.92 4.79
C PHE A 34 17.01 12.30 3.87
N LEU A 35 15.76 12.15 4.34
CA LEU A 35 14.66 11.61 3.54
C LEU A 35 14.39 12.46 2.31
N SER A 36 14.39 13.79 2.44
CA SER A 36 14.23 14.71 1.31
C SER A 36 15.37 14.55 0.28
N THR A 37 16.61 14.39 0.76
CA THR A 37 17.77 14.14 -0.11
C THR A 37 17.65 12.81 -0.86
N VAL A 38 17.10 11.77 -0.22
CA VAL A 38 16.84 10.48 -0.87
C VAL A 38 15.78 10.62 -1.97
N VAL A 39 14.70 11.38 -1.72
CA VAL A 39 13.67 11.69 -2.72
C VAL A 39 14.28 12.42 -3.92
N ASP A 40 15.13 13.42 -3.69
CA ASP A 40 15.83 14.13 -4.76
C ASP A 40 16.76 13.20 -5.56
N THR A 41 17.41 12.26 -4.87
CA THR A 41 18.30 11.27 -5.50
C THR A 41 17.53 10.28 -6.38
N LEU A 42 16.32 9.87 -5.98
CA LEU A 42 15.46 8.99 -6.78
C LEU A 42 15.12 9.60 -8.14
N SER A 43 15.01 10.93 -8.22
CA SER A 43 14.76 11.62 -9.48
C SER A 43 15.93 11.52 -10.47
N ALA A 44 17.14 11.25 -9.98
CA ALA A 44 18.32 11.07 -10.81
C ALA A 44 18.61 9.60 -11.15
N ASP A 45 18.34 8.68 -10.23
CA ASP A 45 18.60 7.24 -10.38
C ASP A 45 17.52 6.39 -9.66
N PRO A 46 16.44 6.00 -10.36
CA PRO A 46 15.33 5.26 -9.76
C PRO A 46 15.72 3.80 -9.52
N SER A 47 16.17 3.51 -8.30
CA SER A 47 16.37 2.13 -7.83
C SER A 47 15.12 1.59 -7.14
N ALA A 48 14.60 0.45 -7.59
CA ALA A 48 13.42 -0.19 -7.01
C ALA A 48 13.61 -0.50 -5.52
N SER A 49 14.78 -0.99 -5.11
CA SER A 49 15.07 -1.26 -3.70
C SER A 49 15.13 0.01 -2.85
N LEU A 50 15.66 1.11 -3.40
CA LEU A 50 15.68 2.39 -2.73
C LEU A 50 14.27 2.96 -2.55
N ILE A 51 13.42 2.88 -3.59
CA ILE A 51 12.03 3.32 -3.54
C ILE A 51 11.26 2.51 -2.49
N CYS A 52 11.38 1.17 -2.51
CA CYS A 52 10.72 0.31 -1.54
C CYS A 52 11.11 0.66 -0.10
N SER A 53 12.41 0.78 0.18
CA SER A 53 12.89 1.15 1.51
C SER A 53 12.47 2.55 1.93
N LEU A 54 12.46 3.51 1.00
CA LEU A 54 12.00 4.86 1.26
C LEU A 54 10.52 4.85 1.65
N MET A 55 9.65 4.29 0.82
CA MET A 55 8.22 4.27 1.10
C MET A 55 7.88 3.51 2.38
N THR A 56 8.59 2.41 2.70
CA THR A 56 8.45 1.72 3.99
C THR A 56 8.78 2.64 5.18
N VAL A 57 9.87 3.41 5.12
CA VAL A 57 10.21 4.34 6.22
C VAL A 57 9.23 5.51 6.29
N LEU A 58 8.76 6.02 5.15
CA LEU A 58 7.80 7.10 5.11
C LEU A 58 6.43 6.65 5.65
N SER A 59 6.06 5.38 5.44
CA SER A 59 4.81 4.79 5.96
C SER A 59 4.74 4.74 7.49
N VAL A 60 5.88 4.84 8.17
CA VAL A 60 5.97 4.84 9.64
C VAL A 60 6.45 6.20 10.19
N TYR A 61 6.59 7.20 9.33
CA TYR A 61 7.08 8.52 9.70
C TYR A 61 5.92 9.43 10.13
N GLU A 62 5.94 9.88 11.39
CA GLU A 62 4.84 10.66 11.96
C GLU A 62 5.07 12.18 12.00
N PHE A 63 6.16 12.70 11.43
CA PHE A 63 6.50 14.12 11.54
C PHE A 63 6.13 14.93 10.30
N THR A 64 6.42 16.23 10.35
CA THR A 64 6.16 17.18 9.26
C THR A 64 6.82 16.73 7.97
N LYS A 65 5.98 16.47 6.97
CA LYS A 65 6.36 16.07 5.62
C LYS A 65 7.11 17.20 4.91
N LEU A 66 8.24 16.85 4.27
CA LEU A 66 9.08 17.77 3.48
C LEU A 66 9.25 17.31 2.03
N TRP A 67 8.52 16.29 1.61
CA TRP A 67 8.61 15.68 0.28
C TRP A 67 7.30 15.79 -0.48
N ASP A 68 7.41 15.52 -1.78
CA ASP A 68 6.32 15.52 -2.74
C ASP A 68 5.83 14.08 -2.96
N ASP A 69 4.61 13.78 -2.51
CA ASP A 69 4.02 12.44 -2.62
C ASP A 69 3.78 12.04 -4.07
N GLU A 70 3.42 13.01 -4.91
CA GLU A 70 3.14 12.76 -6.32
C GLU A 70 4.39 12.18 -6.98
N LYS A 71 5.55 12.81 -6.76
CA LYS A 71 6.83 12.30 -7.28
C LYS A 71 7.21 10.94 -6.73
N ILE A 72 6.99 10.69 -5.44
CA ILE A 72 7.31 9.39 -4.83
C ILE A 72 6.46 8.29 -5.46
N LEU A 73 5.16 8.55 -5.64
CA LEU A 73 4.23 7.62 -6.27
C LEU A 73 4.56 7.43 -7.75
N GLU A 74 4.84 8.50 -8.50
CA GLU A 74 5.29 8.41 -9.89
C GLU A 74 6.54 7.52 -10.02
N HIS A 75 7.56 7.75 -9.18
CA HIS A 75 8.77 6.91 -9.18
C HIS A 75 8.45 5.44 -8.86
N ALA A 76 7.61 5.20 -7.85
CA ALA A 76 7.17 3.85 -7.51
C ALA A 76 6.40 3.17 -8.65
N LEU A 77 5.64 3.94 -9.43
CA LEU A 77 4.92 3.48 -10.60
C LEU A 77 5.82 3.34 -11.85
N THR A 78 6.91 4.08 -11.98
CA THR A 78 7.81 3.88 -13.15
C THR A 78 8.48 2.50 -13.15
N GLY A 79 8.59 1.85 -11.98
CA GLY A 79 9.06 0.48 -11.81
C GLY A 79 7.96 -0.60 -11.84
N LEU A 80 6.77 -0.29 -12.38
CA LEU A 80 5.56 -1.14 -12.40
C LEU A 80 5.81 -2.57 -12.89
N HIS A 81 6.17 -3.44 -11.98
CA HIS A 81 5.90 -4.86 -12.07
C HIS A 81 4.67 -5.13 -11.22
N ARG A 82 3.74 -5.95 -11.73
CA ARG A 82 2.55 -6.46 -10.99
C ARG A 82 2.98 -7.44 -9.89
N ASN A 83 3.91 -7.02 -9.04
CA ASN A 83 4.54 -7.77 -7.97
C ASN A 83 3.89 -7.36 -6.64
N PRO A 84 3.44 -8.34 -5.82
CA PRO A 84 2.88 -8.11 -4.48
C PRO A 84 3.75 -7.22 -3.58
N LEU A 85 5.08 -7.29 -3.69
CA LEU A 85 6.02 -6.48 -2.93
C LEU A 85 5.80 -4.98 -3.16
N SER A 86 5.82 -4.57 -4.42
CA SER A 86 5.64 -3.16 -4.82
C SER A 86 4.28 -2.63 -4.38
N ALA A 87 3.21 -3.40 -4.64
CA ALA A 87 1.85 -3.03 -4.27
C ALA A 87 1.66 -2.94 -2.76
N SER A 88 2.33 -3.79 -1.98
CA SER A 88 2.32 -3.71 -0.52
C SER A 88 2.95 -2.42 -0.01
N VAL A 89 4.13 -2.07 -0.52
CA VAL A 89 4.82 -0.85 -0.10
C VAL A 89 4.02 0.40 -0.48
N ILE A 90 3.48 0.44 -1.70
CA ILE A 90 2.58 1.52 -2.15
C ILE A 90 1.33 1.57 -1.25
N SER A 91 0.72 0.43 -0.96
CA SER A 91 -0.48 0.37 -0.13
C SER A 91 -0.25 0.92 1.28
N ASN A 92 0.85 0.54 1.93
CA ASN A 92 1.19 1.07 3.25
C ASN A 92 1.46 2.58 3.22
N TYR A 93 2.10 3.07 2.15
CA TYR A 93 2.32 4.49 1.96
C TYR A 93 1.00 5.25 1.84
N ILE A 94 0.09 4.79 0.99
CA ILE A 94 -1.26 5.36 0.81
C ILE A 94 -2.08 5.34 2.10
N ILE A 95 -1.93 4.31 2.94
CA ILE A 95 -2.59 4.24 4.25
C ILE A 95 -2.01 5.26 5.23
N ALA A 96 -0.71 5.56 5.13
CA ALA A 96 -0.02 6.50 6.00
C ALA A 96 -0.13 7.97 5.56
N MET A 97 -0.46 8.23 4.30
CA MET A 97 -0.68 9.56 3.75
C MET A 97 -1.80 10.30 4.49
N GLN A 98 -1.67 11.63 4.61
CA GLN A 98 -2.64 12.45 5.33
C GLN A 98 -3.75 12.95 4.40
N GLU A 99 -4.94 13.19 4.95
CA GLU A 99 -6.15 13.61 4.20
C GLU A 99 -5.96 14.89 3.38
N ASN A 100 -4.99 15.73 3.72
CA ASN A 100 -4.74 17.03 3.07
C ASN A 100 -3.75 16.96 1.90
N ASP A 101 -3.21 15.78 1.59
CA ASP A 101 -2.22 15.62 0.53
C ASP A 101 -2.92 15.60 -0.84
N THR A 102 -2.81 16.71 -1.58
CA THR A 102 -3.32 16.81 -2.94
C THR A 102 -2.40 16.05 -3.90
N ILE A 103 -2.83 14.89 -4.37
CA ILE A 103 -2.18 14.13 -5.45
C ILE A 103 -2.92 14.42 -6.76
N CYS A 104 -2.18 14.55 -7.86
CA CYS A 104 -2.81 14.64 -9.19
C CYS A 104 -3.73 13.44 -9.49
N VAL A 105 -4.86 13.72 -10.13
CA VAL A 105 -5.88 12.74 -10.51
C VAL A 105 -5.30 11.57 -11.34
N SER A 106 -4.31 11.83 -12.20
CA SER A 106 -3.68 10.79 -13.01
C SER A 106 -2.90 9.79 -12.17
N VAL A 107 -2.06 10.27 -11.25
CA VAL A 107 -1.27 9.42 -10.35
C VAL A 107 -2.20 8.61 -9.45
N TYR A 108 -3.29 9.22 -8.99
CA TYR A 108 -4.30 8.54 -8.20
C TYR A 108 -4.95 7.36 -8.93
N ALA A 109 -5.32 7.57 -10.20
CA ALA A 109 -5.90 6.52 -11.04
C ALA A 109 -4.90 5.39 -11.30
N GLU A 110 -3.63 5.72 -11.55
CA GLU A 110 -2.58 4.72 -11.75
C GLU A 110 -2.30 3.89 -10.49
N VAL A 111 -2.28 4.52 -9.31
CA VAL A 111 -2.16 3.81 -8.03
C VAL A 111 -3.36 2.88 -7.81
N TRP A 112 -4.58 3.37 -8.07
CA TRP A 112 -5.80 2.56 -7.96
C TRP A 112 -5.73 1.34 -8.87
N ASP A 113 -5.38 1.53 -10.14
CA ASP A 113 -5.28 0.46 -11.13
C ASP A 113 -4.22 -0.57 -10.74
N HIS A 114 -3.03 -0.11 -10.30
CA HIS A 114 -1.95 -1.01 -9.86
C HIS A 114 -2.35 -1.89 -8.67
N ILE A 115 -2.90 -1.27 -7.61
CA ILE A 115 -3.30 -2.01 -6.41
C ILE A 115 -4.46 -2.96 -6.73
N SER A 116 -5.43 -2.51 -7.53
CA SER A 116 -6.57 -3.32 -7.95
C SER A 116 -6.13 -4.52 -8.79
N ASP A 117 -5.20 -4.33 -9.72
CA ASP A 117 -4.65 -5.40 -10.57
C ASP A 117 -3.94 -6.47 -9.73
N VAL A 118 -3.08 -6.07 -8.79
CA VAL A 118 -2.38 -7.03 -7.91
C VAL A 118 -3.37 -7.75 -6.99
N LEU A 119 -4.39 -7.07 -6.48
CA LEU A 119 -5.44 -7.71 -5.70
C LEU A 119 -6.24 -8.71 -6.54
N LEU A 120 -6.60 -8.36 -7.78
CA LEU A 120 -7.27 -9.27 -8.72
C LEU A 120 -6.43 -10.51 -9.04
N LEU A 121 -5.13 -10.35 -9.27
CA LEU A 121 -4.21 -11.47 -9.48
C LEU A 121 -4.11 -12.37 -8.24
N THR A 122 -4.15 -11.77 -7.06
CA THR A 122 -4.17 -12.48 -5.78
C THR A 122 -5.46 -13.31 -5.61
N LEU A 123 -6.62 -12.69 -5.87
CA LEU A 123 -7.94 -13.34 -5.80
C LEU A 123 -8.06 -14.53 -6.77
N ARG A 124 -7.35 -14.46 -7.90
CA ARG A 124 -7.31 -15.50 -8.93
C ARG A 124 -6.20 -16.53 -8.74
N SER A 125 -5.46 -16.46 -7.64
CA SER A 125 -4.30 -17.33 -7.38
C SER A 125 -3.33 -17.39 -8.57
N SER A 126 -3.09 -16.24 -9.22
CA SER A 126 -2.25 -16.14 -10.42
C SER A 126 -0.74 -16.08 -10.12
N TYR A 127 -0.36 -15.90 -8.86
CA TYR A 127 1.01 -15.93 -8.40
C TYR A 127 1.47 -17.35 -8.08
N ASN A 128 2.76 -17.61 -8.24
CA ASN A 128 3.37 -18.93 -7.99
C ASN A 128 4.50 -18.82 -6.96
N GLY A 129 4.77 -19.92 -6.25
CA GLY A 129 5.89 -20.02 -5.32
C GLY A 129 5.85 -18.97 -4.21
N GLU A 130 6.97 -18.29 -3.98
CA GLU A 130 7.12 -17.29 -2.91
C GLU A 130 6.23 -16.06 -3.10
N GLU A 131 5.95 -15.67 -4.35
CA GLU A 131 5.06 -14.54 -4.66
C GLU A 131 3.62 -14.83 -4.24
N SER A 132 3.18 -16.10 -4.30
CA SER A 132 1.83 -16.48 -3.84
C SER A 132 1.67 -16.22 -2.35
N LEU A 133 2.65 -16.66 -1.55
CA LEU A 133 2.62 -16.43 -0.10
C LEU A 133 2.66 -14.94 0.24
N LEU A 134 3.48 -14.17 -0.48
CA LEU A 134 3.52 -12.72 -0.31
C LEU A 134 2.20 -12.06 -0.71
N ALA A 135 1.58 -12.48 -1.81
CA ALA A 135 0.27 -11.98 -2.26
C ALA A 135 -0.82 -12.20 -1.20
N LEU A 136 -0.92 -13.41 -0.64
CA LEU A 136 -1.83 -13.73 0.47
C LEU A 136 -1.54 -12.85 1.70
N LEU A 137 -0.26 -12.58 1.96
CA LEU A 137 0.18 -11.84 3.12
C LEU A 137 -0.20 -10.35 3.05
N VAL A 138 -0.11 -9.76 1.86
CA VAL A 138 -0.30 -8.32 1.63
C VAL A 138 -1.74 -7.97 1.19
N ALA A 139 -2.56 -8.94 0.78
CA ALA A 139 -3.93 -8.69 0.34
C ALA A 139 -4.76 -7.79 1.28
N PRO A 140 -4.67 -7.91 2.62
CA PRO A 140 -5.38 -6.99 3.52
C PRO A 140 -4.93 -5.53 3.38
N SER A 141 -3.64 -5.24 3.19
CA SER A 141 -3.18 -3.85 2.99
C SER A 141 -3.63 -3.29 1.65
N LEU A 142 -3.71 -4.13 0.60
CA LEU A 142 -4.26 -3.73 -0.69
C LEU A 142 -5.72 -3.26 -0.55
N CYS A 143 -6.56 -4.05 0.13
CA CYS A 143 -7.96 -3.69 0.37
C CYS A 143 -8.11 -2.39 1.17
N HIS A 144 -7.28 -2.19 2.20
CA HIS A 144 -7.28 -0.96 3.00
C HIS A 144 -6.80 0.25 2.22
N ALA A 145 -5.78 0.10 1.38
CA ALA A 145 -5.30 1.18 0.53
C ALA A 145 -6.37 1.59 -0.49
N LEU A 146 -7.07 0.65 -1.12
CA LEU A 146 -8.22 0.96 -2.00
C LEU A 146 -9.34 1.68 -1.23
N CYS A 147 -9.62 1.28 0.01
CA CYS A 147 -10.55 2.02 0.88
C CYS A 147 -10.08 3.45 1.16
N SER A 148 -8.79 3.64 1.44
CA SER A 148 -8.17 4.95 1.66
C SER A 148 -8.30 5.80 0.40
N LEU A 149 -8.02 5.24 -0.78
CA LEU A 149 -8.13 5.92 -2.06
C LEU A 149 -9.56 6.42 -2.34
N ILE A 150 -10.58 5.59 -2.10
CA ILE A 150 -11.96 6.06 -2.28
C ILE A 150 -12.30 7.20 -1.31
N SER A 151 -11.78 7.14 -0.08
CA SER A 151 -12.11 8.09 0.98
C SER A 151 -11.46 9.45 0.81
N HIS A 152 -10.24 9.49 0.27
CA HIS A 152 -9.45 10.71 0.10
C HIS A 152 -9.52 11.29 -1.32
N SER A 153 -10.15 10.59 -2.27
CA SER A 153 -10.31 11.09 -3.64
C SER A 153 -11.33 12.23 -3.74
N GLU A 154 -11.10 13.14 -4.69
CA GLU A 154 -12.11 14.13 -5.06
C GLU A 154 -13.41 13.44 -5.52
N PRO A 155 -14.61 14.00 -5.26
CA PRO A 155 -15.88 13.34 -5.56
C PRO A 155 -16.02 12.85 -7.01
N ASN A 156 -15.53 13.62 -7.98
CA ASN A 156 -15.58 13.24 -9.39
C ASN A 156 -14.69 12.02 -9.70
N LEU A 157 -13.50 11.96 -9.09
CA LEU A 157 -12.59 10.84 -9.23
C LEU A 157 -13.14 9.61 -8.51
N ALA A 158 -13.66 9.77 -7.30
CA ALA A 158 -14.34 8.70 -6.57
C ALA A 158 -15.45 8.09 -7.43
N GLN A 159 -16.31 8.93 -8.01
CA GLN A 159 -17.40 8.48 -8.87
C GLN A 159 -16.88 7.75 -10.11
N TRP A 160 -15.83 8.26 -10.76
CA TRP A 160 -15.21 7.59 -11.90
C TRP A 160 -14.67 6.20 -11.53
N ILE A 161 -13.93 6.10 -10.41
CA ILE A 161 -13.44 4.83 -9.88
C ILE A 161 -14.60 3.86 -9.65
N LEU A 162 -15.65 4.31 -8.96
CA LEU A 162 -16.79 3.47 -8.58
C LEU A 162 -17.60 2.97 -9.80
N GLN A 163 -17.63 3.73 -10.88
CA GLN A 163 -18.31 3.38 -12.12
C GLN A 163 -17.44 2.56 -13.08
N SER A 164 -16.16 2.39 -12.78
CA SER A 164 -15.22 1.72 -13.68
C SER A 164 -15.55 0.22 -13.82
N PRO A 165 -15.40 -0.36 -15.03
CA PRO A 165 -15.51 -1.81 -15.24
C PRO A 165 -14.56 -2.62 -14.34
N TRP A 166 -13.36 -2.09 -14.06
CA TRP A 166 -12.36 -2.74 -13.20
C TRP A 166 -12.85 -2.83 -11.75
N THR A 167 -13.47 -1.78 -11.23
CA THR A 167 -14.06 -1.79 -9.89
C THR A 167 -15.26 -2.74 -9.81
N CYS A 168 -16.08 -2.78 -10.86
CA CYS A 168 -17.17 -3.76 -10.95
C CYS A 168 -16.64 -5.20 -10.91
N HIS A 169 -15.57 -5.46 -11.65
CA HIS A 169 -14.93 -6.75 -11.72
C HIS A 169 -14.29 -7.17 -10.40
N LEU A 170 -13.53 -6.27 -9.76
CA LEU A 170 -12.96 -6.49 -8.43
C LEU A 170 -14.05 -6.83 -7.40
N ARG A 171 -15.17 -6.10 -7.40
CA ARG A 171 -16.32 -6.39 -6.53
C ARG A 171 -16.88 -7.80 -6.78
N GLN A 172 -16.94 -8.25 -8.02
CA GLN A 172 -17.44 -9.58 -8.36
C GLN A 172 -16.51 -10.67 -7.81
N GLU A 173 -15.20 -10.54 -8.02
CA GLU A 173 -14.20 -11.52 -7.53
C GLU A 173 -14.16 -11.56 -5.99
N LEU A 174 -14.23 -10.39 -5.33
CA LEU A 174 -14.32 -10.31 -3.87
C LEU A 174 -15.57 -11.01 -3.34
N ARG A 175 -16.74 -10.77 -3.95
CA ARG A 175 -17.98 -11.46 -3.54
C ARG A 175 -17.90 -12.95 -3.78
N ALA A 176 -17.39 -13.37 -4.94
CA ALA A 176 -17.23 -14.78 -5.25
C ALA A 176 -16.40 -15.48 -4.17
N LEU A 177 -15.25 -14.91 -3.77
CA LEU A 177 -14.44 -15.48 -2.69
C LEU A 177 -15.18 -15.52 -1.34
N LEU A 178 -15.84 -14.42 -0.95
CA LEU A 178 -16.50 -14.33 0.35
C LEU A 178 -17.75 -15.21 0.47
N GLU A 179 -18.49 -15.39 -0.63
CA GLU A 179 -19.74 -16.16 -0.68
C GLU A 179 -19.50 -17.66 -0.92
N THR A 180 -18.31 -18.04 -1.41
CA THR A 180 -17.97 -19.46 -1.60
C THR A 180 -17.83 -20.17 -0.24
N PRO A 181 -18.49 -21.32 -0.03
CA PRO A 181 -18.34 -22.12 1.18
C PRO A 181 -16.90 -22.57 1.42
N ASP A 182 -16.47 -22.65 2.68
CA ASP A 182 -15.07 -23.00 3.01
C ASP A 182 -14.68 -24.40 2.51
N ASP A 183 -15.64 -25.33 2.42
CA ASP A 183 -15.45 -26.70 1.90
C ASP A 183 -15.11 -26.73 0.39
N ASP A 184 -15.50 -25.69 -0.36
CA ASP A 184 -15.29 -25.58 -1.82
C ASP A 184 -14.01 -24.80 -2.16
N LEU A 185 -13.34 -24.19 -1.17
CA LEU A 185 -12.15 -23.38 -1.38
C LEU A 185 -10.87 -24.22 -1.40
N SER A 186 -9.91 -23.81 -2.24
CA SER A 186 -8.54 -24.28 -2.10
C SER A 186 -7.93 -23.79 -0.78
N HIS A 187 -6.88 -24.46 -0.30
CA HIS A 187 -6.20 -24.06 0.93
C HIS A 187 -5.77 -22.59 0.94
N ASP A 188 -5.15 -22.13 -0.15
CA ASP A 188 -4.70 -20.75 -0.30
C ASP A 188 -5.89 -19.76 -0.36
N SER A 189 -7.00 -20.15 -1.00
CA SER A 189 -8.20 -19.31 -1.05
C SER A 189 -8.90 -19.20 0.31
N ALA A 190 -8.89 -20.27 1.11
CA ALA A 190 -9.40 -20.23 2.48
C ALA A 190 -8.57 -19.30 3.35
N ILE A 191 -7.23 -19.37 3.27
CA ILE A 191 -6.31 -18.44 3.94
C ILE A 191 -6.55 -16.99 3.48
N LEU A 192 -6.69 -16.78 2.17
CA LEU A 192 -6.97 -15.46 1.62
C LEU A 192 -8.28 -14.91 2.19
N LYS A 193 -9.35 -15.69 2.13
CA LYS A 193 -10.69 -15.32 2.62
C LYS A 193 -10.64 -14.94 4.09
N GLU A 194 -9.99 -15.75 4.93
CA GLU A 194 -9.82 -15.46 6.36
C GLU A 194 -9.14 -14.09 6.58
N ARG A 195 -8.02 -13.88 5.89
CA ARG A 195 -7.20 -12.66 6.04
C ARG A 195 -7.90 -11.40 5.54
N ILE A 196 -8.63 -11.50 4.43
CA ILE A 196 -9.25 -10.33 3.81
C ILE A 196 -10.70 -10.13 4.22
N LEU A 197 -11.31 -11.02 5.02
CA LEU A 197 -12.74 -10.98 5.31
C LEU A 197 -13.25 -9.58 5.69
N VAL A 198 -12.64 -8.98 6.71
CA VAL A 198 -13.00 -7.65 7.19
C VAL A 198 -12.68 -6.55 6.17
N PRO A 199 -11.43 -6.39 5.67
CA PRO A 199 -11.13 -5.31 4.74
C PRO A 199 -11.81 -5.44 3.38
N ALA A 200 -12.09 -6.66 2.90
CA ALA A 200 -12.86 -6.90 1.69
C ALA A 200 -14.32 -6.49 1.87
N GLN A 201 -14.94 -6.78 3.02
CA GLN A 201 -16.29 -6.29 3.33
C GLN A 201 -16.33 -4.76 3.37
N MET A 202 -15.35 -4.12 4.02
CA MET A 202 -15.24 -2.65 4.03
C MET A 202 -15.13 -2.07 2.61
N LEU A 203 -14.29 -2.68 1.76
CA LEU A 203 -14.12 -2.27 0.37
C LEU A 203 -15.40 -2.48 -0.45
N LEU A 204 -16.10 -3.59 -0.25
CA LEU A 204 -17.39 -3.86 -0.89
C LEU A 204 -18.47 -2.85 -0.49
N GLU A 205 -18.50 -2.42 0.78
CA GLU A 205 -19.44 -1.39 1.25
C GLU A 205 -19.08 -0.01 0.69
N LYS A 206 -17.81 0.41 0.76
CA LYS A 206 -17.37 1.68 0.17
C LYS A 206 -17.65 1.73 -1.33
N THR A 207 -17.50 0.61 -2.03
CA THR A 207 -17.71 0.56 -3.48
C THR A 207 -19.18 0.40 -3.90
N LYS A 208 -20.13 0.18 -2.97
CA LYS A 208 -21.57 0.07 -3.26
C LYS A 208 -22.24 1.42 -3.53
N GLY A 209 -21.62 2.55 -3.14
CA GLY A 209 -22.06 3.87 -3.60
C GLY A 209 -23.31 4.43 -2.92
N LYS A 210 -23.35 4.44 -1.58
CA LYS A 210 -24.16 5.44 -0.85
C LYS A 210 -23.23 6.51 -0.28
N MET A 211 -22.72 7.39 -1.15
CA MET A 211 -22.29 8.71 -0.69
C MET A 211 -23.56 9.55 -0.52
N ASP A 212 -24.31 9.33 0.57
CA ASP A 212 -25.25 10.35 1.02
C ASP A 212 -24.39 11.54 1.52
N GLU A 213 -24.59 12.72 0.94
CA GLU A 213 -23.84 13.96 1.23
C GLU A 213 -23.91 14.40 2.71
N THR A 214 -24.69 13.72 3.54
CA THR A 214 -24.90 13.99 4.97
C THR A 214 -23.92 13.31 5.92
N ASP A 215 -23.06 12.39 5.48
CA ASP A 215 -22.20 11.59 6.38
C ASP A 215 -20.69 11.94 6.33
N LYS A 216 -20.38 13.23 6.13
CA LYS A 216 -19.00 13.75 6.25
C LYS A 216 -18.38 13.57 7.66
N ASN A 217 -19.15 13.09 8.64
CA ASN A 217 -18.71 12.94 10.03
C ASN A 217 -18.61 11.49 10.52
N ALA A 218 -18.84 10.49 9.66
CA ALA A 218 -18.73 9.09 10.04
C ALA A 218 -18.00 8.29 8.94
N ILE A 219 -16.79 8.72 8.59
CA ILE A 219 -15.82 7.74 8.11
C ILE A 219 -15.57 6.86 9.35
N PRO A 220 -15.93 5.55 9.34
CA PRO A 220 -15.43 4.68 10.40
C PRO A 220 -13.91 4.79 10.32
N ASP A 221 -13.30 5.36 11.37
CA ASP A 221 -11.85 5.43 11.51
C ASP A 221 -11.32 4.07 11.07
N LEU A 222 -10.59 4.06 9.95
CA LEU A 222 -9.88 2.86 9.53
C LEU A 222 -9.04 2.49 10.75
N PRO A 223 -9.29 1.33 11.39
CA PRO A 223 -8.60 0.99 12.63
C PRO A 223 -7.12 1.12 12.32
N ARG A 224 -6.37 1.90 13.11
CA ARG A 224 -4.91 2.02 12.96
C ARG A 224 -4.36 0.60 12.95
N LEU A 225 -4.00 0.11 11.77
CA LEU A 225 -3.67 -1.28 11.59
C LEU A 225 -2.42 -1.54 12.40
N SER A 226 -2.55 -2.34 13.45
CA SER A 226 -1.36 -2.84 14.13
C SER A 226 -0.58 -3.60 13.06
N SER A 227 0.64 -3.15 12.77
CA SER A 227 1.41 -3.64 11.63
C SER A 227 2.73 -4.21 12.13
N GLN A 228 3.23 -5.25 11.48
CA GLN A 228 4.50 -5.90 11.77
C GLN A 228 5.46 -5.75 10.58
N PHE A 229 6.75 -5.71 10.89
CA PHE A 229 7.78 -5.79 9.86
C PHE A 229 8.09 -7.24 9.52
N PHE A 230 8.21 -7.52 8.23
CA PHE A 230 8.76 -8.76 7.72
C PHE A 230 9.91 -8.45 6.77
N TYR A 231 10.90 -9.35 6.75
CA TYR A 231 11.92 -9.35 5.71
C TYR A 231 11.51 -10.31 4.61
N HIS A 232 11.45 -9.81 3.40
CA HIS A 232 11.25 -10.61 2.20
C HIS A 232 12.52 -10.59 1.36
N THR A 233 12.99 -11.77 0.95
CA THR A 233 14.12 -11.93 0.04
C THR A 233 13.60 -12.17 -1.36
N SER A 234 13.92 -11.28 -2.30
CA SER A 234 13.59 -11.44 -3.73
C SER A 234 14.86 -11.17 -4.54
N ASP A 235 15.20 -12.05 -5.49
CA ASP A 235 16.33 -11.86 -6.40
C ASP A 235 17.67 -11.47 -5.75
N LEU A 236 17.96 -12.02 -4.56
CA LEU A 236 19.13 -11.74 -3.72
C LEU A 236 19.11 -10.39 -2.98
N GLU A 237 18.04 -9.62 -3.08
CA GLU A 237 17.81 -8.40 -2.32
C GLU A 237 16.90 -8.65 -1.10
N MET A 238 17.16 -7.93 0.00
CA MET A 238 16.33 -7.98 1.20
C MET A 238 15.48 -6.72 1.29
N HIS A 239 14.16 -6.90 1.31
CA HIS A 239 13.20 -5.81 1.45
C HIS A 239 12.49 -5.89 2.80
N LEU A 240 12.44 -4.74 3.49
CA LEU A 240 11.64 -4.57 4.69
C LEU A 240 10.23 -4.17 4.27
N ILE A 241 9.25 -4.99 4.61
CA ILE A 241 7.84 -4.74 4.30
C ILE A 241 7.01 -4.59 5.57
N LEU A 242 6.03 -3.69 5.51
CA LEU A 242 5.05 -3.50 6.57
C LEU A 242 3.79 -4.32 6.23
N ILE A 243 3.32 -5.14 7.16
CA ILE A 243 2.13 -5.97 6.97
C ILE A 243 1.16 -5.74 8.12
N PRO A 244 -0.13 -5.44 7.83
CA PRO A 244 -1.14 -5.35 8.87
C PRO A 244 -1.36 -6.71 9.54
N LYS A 245 -1.54 -6.70 10.86
CA LYS A 245 -1.93 -7.88 11.66
C LYS A 245 -3.40 -8.21 11.48
#